data_AF-A0AAJ1BX00-F1
#
_entry.id   AF-A0AAJ1BX00-F1
#
_cell.length_a   1.000
_cell.length_b   1.000
_cell.length_c   1.000
_cell.angle_alpha   90.00
_cell.angle_beta   90.00
_cell.angle_gamma   90.00
#
_symmetry.space_group_name_H-M   'P 1'
#
loop_
_entity.id
_entity.type
_entity.pdbx_description
1 polymer ?
#
loop_
_entity_poly.entity_id
_entity_poly.type
_entity_poly.pdbx_seq_one_letter_code
_entity_poly.pdbx_strand_id
1 'polypeptide(L)'
;MTTDRDELTPEEARRDHWEMLRFLAVNALFGAGLGIMVAIALMWLDIGGLGTRLGRASNPILPAFMVAVPLGLTFAAAVTASAVMLMPYKKKKQR
;
A
#
# COMPACT_ATOMS: atom_id res chain seq x y z
N MET A 1 -38.84 7.67 20.62
CA MET A 1 -38.39 8.18 19.31
C MET A 1 -37.03 7.56 19.04
N THR A 2 -37.01 6.40 18.39
CA THR A 2 -35.78 5.71 17.99
C THR A 2 -35.22 6.48 16.81
N THR A 3 -34.27 7.39 17.06
CA THR A 3 -33.54 8.11 16.03
C THR A 3 -32.98 7.10 15.04
N ASP A 4 -33.48 7.18 13.83
CA ASP A 4 -32.94 6.60 12.61
C ASP A 4 -31.42 6.74 12.61
N ARG A 5 -30.72 5.61 12.73
CA ARG A 5 -29.27 5.55 12.77
C ARG A 5 -28.68 5.10 11.43
N ASP A 6 -29.51 4.93 10.40
CA ASP A 6 -29.10 4.28 9.16
C ASP A 6 -29.29 5.12 7.89
N GLU A 7 -29.88 6.32 7.94
CA GLU A 7 -29.93 7.19 6.76
C GLU A 7 -28.74 8.17 6.74
N LEU A 8 -27.54 7.67 6.40
CA LEU A 8 -26.55 8.52 5.76
C LEU A 8 -27.17 8.99 4.44
N THR A 9 -27.16 10.30 4.20
CA THR A 9 -27.55 10.80 2.89
C THR A 9 -26.59 10.25 1.82
N PRO A 10 -27.03 10.04 0.57
CA PRO A 10 -26.16 9.50 -0.49
C PRO A 10 -24.84 10.28 -0.67
N GLU A 11 -24.87 11.58 -0.39
CA GLU A 11 -23.69 12.46 -0.43
C GLU A 11 -22.70 12.17 0.71
N GLU A 12 -23.19 11.93 1.94
CA GLU A 12 -22.35 11.61 3.10
C GLU A 12 -21.68 10.25 2.92
N ALA A 13 -22.39 9.25 2.41
CA ALA A 13 -21.83 7.94 2.11
C ALA A 13 -20.74 8.02 1.01
N ARG A 14 -20.95 8.83 -0.04
CA ARG A 14 -19.93 9.09 -1.06
C ARG A 14 -18.69 9.75 -0.48
N ARG A 15 -18.86 10.75 0.39
CA ARG A 15 -17.74 11.46 1.01
C ARG A 15 -16.91 10.52 1.89
N ASP A 16 -17.56 9.71 2.71
CA ASP A 16 -16.90 8.71 3.56
C ASP A 16 -16.10 7.69 2.73
N HIS A 17 -16.70 7.19 1.63
CA HIS A 17 -15.99 6.27 0.73
C HIS A 17 -14.76 6.93 0.08
N TRP A 18 -14.87 8.19 -0.34
CA TRP A 18 -13.74 8.96 -0.86
C TRP A 18 -12.63 9.17 0.16
N GLU A 19 -12.99 9.42 1.42
CA GLU A 19 -12.02 9.55 2.51
C GLU A 19 -11.29 8.22 2.75
N MET A 20 -12.02 7.09 2.70
CA MET A 20 -11.42 5.76 2.84
C MET A 20 -10.54 5.39 1.64
N LEU A 21 -10.95 5.70 0.41
CA LEU A 21 -10.12 5.49 -0.79
C LEU A 21 -8.83 6.32 -0.73
N ARG A 22 -8.93 7.59 -0.30
CA ARG A 22 -7.74 8.44 -0.13
C ARG A 22 -6.82 7.87 0.94
N PHE A 23 -7.37 7.39 2.06
CA PHE A 23 -6.60 6.75 3.13
C PHE A 23 -5.86 5.50 2.63
N LEU A 24 -6.55 4.61 1.90
CA LEU A 24 -5.95 3.44 1.26
C LEU A 24 -4.85 3.84 0.27
N ALA A 25 -5.13 4.81 -0.60
CA ALA A 25 -4.19 5.24 -1.63
C ALA A 25 -2.89 5.79 -1.04
N VAL A 26 -2.97 6.62 0.00
CA VAL A 26 -1.78 7.18 0.67
C VAL A 26 -0.94 6.08 1.30
N ASN A 27 -1.56 5.14 2.03
CA ASN A 27 -0.84 4.03 2.65
C ASN A 27 -0.25 3.06 1.63
N ALA A 28 -0.99 2.78 0.56
CA ALA A 28 -0.51 1.93 -0.54
C ALA A 28 0.69 2.57 -1.25
N LEU A 29 0.65 3.87 -1.54
CA LEU A 29 1.77 4.59 -2.15
C LEU A 29 2.99 4.62 -1.22
N PHE A 30 2.79 4.83 0.08
CA PHE A 30 3.86 4.77 1.06
C PHE A 30 4.52 3.38 1.12
N GLY A 31 3.70 2.32 1.20
CA GLY A 31 4.21 0.95 1.15
C GLY A 31 4.90 0.62 -0.17
N ALA A 32 4.35 1.02 -1.31
CA ALA A 32 4.98 0.84 -2.62
C ALA A 32 6.36 1.51 -2.66
N GLY A 33 6.47 2.73 -2.15
CA GLY A 33 7.74 3.45 -2.02
C GLY A 33 8.76 2.67 -1.18
N LEU A 34 8.36 2.12 -0.03
CA LEU A 34 9.22 1.27 0.80
C LEU A 34 9.69 0.00 0.05
N GLY A 35 8.78 -0.69 -0.64
CA GLY A 35 9.14 -1.88 -1.40
C GLY A 35 10.11 -1.59 -2.55
N ILE A 36 9.94 -0.45 -3.23
CA ILE A 36 10.86 0.03 -4.27
C ILE A 36 12.24 0.37 -3.65
N MET A 37 12.27 1.04 -2.49
CA MET A 37 13.51 1.33 -1.77
C MET A 37 14.25 0.05 -1.39
N VAL A 38 13.54 -0.99 -0.95
CA VAL A 38 14.12 -2.31 -0.68
C VAL A 38 14.67 -2.93 -1.96
N ALA A 39 13.93 -2.90 -3.07
CA ALA A 39 14.41 -3.42 -4.35
C ALA A 39 15.70 -2.71 -4.82
N ILE A 40 15.76 -1.38 -4.69
CA ILE A 40 16.96 -0.59 -4.98
C ILE A 40 18.11 -1.02 -4.07
N ALA A 41 17.88 -1.20 -2.77
CA ALA A 41 18.90 -1.64 -1.83
C ALA A 41 19.45 -3.04 -2.20
N LEU A 42 18.57 -3.98 -2.59
CA LEU A 42 18.99 -5.31 -3.04
C LEU A 42 19.91 -5.25 -4.27
N MET A 43 19.59 -4.39 -5.23
CA MET A 43 20.39 -4.22 -6.45
C MET A 43 21.70 -3.48 -6.16
N TRP A 44 21.65 -2.42 -5.35
CA TRP A 44 22.82 -1.57 -5.06
C TRP A 44 23.85 -2.26 -4.17
N LEU A 45 23.38 -3.01 -3.17
CA LEU A 45 24.24 -3.83 -2.30
C LEU A 45 24.65 -5.17 -2.96
N ASP A 46 24.25 -5.38 -4.22
CA ASP A 46 24.49 -6.60 -5.00
C ASP A 46 24.10 -7.89 -4.25
N ILE A 47 22.98 -7.86 -3.53
CA ILE A 47 22.53 -9.00 -2.72
C ILE A 47 22.29 -10.21 -3.63
N GLY A 48 23.00 -11.30 -3.34
CA GLY A 48 22.96 -12.52 -4.14
C GLY A 48 23.47 -12.33 -5.58
N GLY A 49 24.18 -11.24 -5.89
CA GLY A 49 24.69 -10.92 -7.23
C GLY A 49 23.66 -10.24 -8.16
N LEU A 50 22.58 -9.69 -7.63
CA LEU A 50 21.49 -9.10 -8.42
C LEU A 50 21.94 -7.90 -9.25
N GLY A 51 22.67 -6.95 -8.67
CA GLY A 51 23.18 -5.76 -9.36
C GLY A 51 24.17 -6.13 -10.46
N THR A 52 25.08 -7.05 -10.18
CA THR A 52 26.05 -7.57 -11.15
C THR A 52 25.36 -8.27 -12.32
N ARG A 53 24.31 -9.08 -12.08
CA ARG A 53 23.55 -9.72 -13.16
C ARG A 53 22.76 -8.71 -14.00
N LEU A 54 22.16 -7.71 -13.36
CA LEU A 54 21.50 -6.60 -14.07
C LEU A 54 22.50 -5.87 -14.98
N GLY A 55 23.67 -5.52 -14.46
CA GLY A 55 24.69 -4.78 -15.23
C GLY A 55 25.23 -5.53 -16.45
N ARG A 56 25.12 -6.87 -16.49
CA ARG A 56 25.51 -7.70 -17.64
C ARG A 56 24.34 -8.03 -18.57
N ALA A 57 23.10 -7.73 -18.18
CA ALA A 57 21.93 -8.04 -19.00
C ALA A 57 21.90 -7.14 -20.24
N SER A 58 21.55 -7.72 -21.40
CA SER A 58 21.32 -6.95 -22.63
C SER A 58 20.17 -5.96 -22.48
N ASN A 59 19.19 -6.28 -21.62
CA ASN A 59 18.14 -5.37 -21.20
C ASN A 59 17.99 -5.45 -19.66
N PRO A 60 18.57 -4.51 -18.90
CA PRO A 60 18.49 -4.50 -17.44
C PRO A 60 17.14 -4.01 -16.91
N ILE A 61 16.35 -3.31 -17.74
CA ILE A 61 15.12 -2.64 -17.33
C ILE A 61 14.07 -3.69 -16.97
N LEU A 62 13.83 -4.66 -17.85
CA LEU A 62 12.82 -5.70 -17.63
C LEU A 62 13.02 -6.47 -16.30
N PRO A 63 14.19 -7.08 -16.01
CA PRO A 63 14.39 -7.78 -14.74
C PRO A 63 14.36 -6.84 -13.53
N ALA A 64 14.78 -5.58 -13.66
CA ALA A 64 14.64 -4.60 -12.59
C ALA A 64 13.16 -4.40 -12.21
N PHE A 65 12.28 -4.22 -13.20
CA PHE A 65 10.84 -4.10 -12.97
C PHE A 65 10.23 -5.40 -12.42
N MET A 66 10.66 -6.57 -12.92
CA MET A 66 10.20 -7.87 -12.42
C MET A 66 10.52 -8.07 -10.93
N VAL A 67 11.54 -7.42 -10.39
CA VAL A 67 11.85 -7.42 -8.95
C VAL A 67 11.11 -6.29 -8.21
N ALA A 68 11.23 -5.06 -8.71
CA ALA A 68 10.73 -3.87 -8.01
C ALA A 68 9.20 -3.82 -7.92
N VAL A 69 8.48 -4.22 -8.96
CA VAL A 69 7.01 -4.18 -8.99
C VAL A 69 6.37 -5.10 -7.95
N PRO A 70 6.66 -6.43 -7.93
CA PRO A 70 6.05 -7.30 -6.93
C PRO A 70 6.49 -6.95 -5.51
N LEU A 71 7.73 -6.49 -5.29
CA LEU A 71 8.15 -6.00 -3.97
C LEU A 71 7.38 -4.74 -3.55
N GLY A 72 7.25 -3.76 -4.44
CA GLY A 72 6.44 -2.57 -4.24
C GLY A 72 5.00 -2.92 -3.88
N LEU A 73 4.36 -3.79 -4.67
CA LEU A 73 2.98 -4.23 -4.41
C LEU A 73 2.84 -4.99 -3.09
N THR A 74 3.82 -5.82 -2.73
CA THR A 74 3.83 -6.56 -1.45
C THR A 74 3.85 -5.60 -0.27
N PHE A 75 4.75 -4.61 -0.28
CA PHE A 75 4.80 -3.62 0.79
C PHE A 75 3.59 -2.68 0.79
N ALA A 76 3.08 -2.30 -0.38
CA ALA A 76 1.84 -1.53 -0.50
C ALA A 76 0.67 -2.24 0.19
N ALA A 77 0.50 -3.54 -0.07
CA ALA A 77 -0.52 -4.35 0.55
C ALA A 77 -0.29 -4.48 2.07
N ALA A 78 0.93 -4.77 2.50
CA ALA A 78 1.26 -4.93 3.92
C ALA A 78 0.97 -3.64 4.72
N VAL A 79 1.46 -2.49 4.26
CA VAL A 79 1.23 -1.20 4.92
C VAL A 79 -0.25 -0.84 4.93
N THR A 80 -0.95 -1.01 3.82
CA THR A 80 -2.38 -0.72 3.72
C THR A 80 -3.19 -1.60 4.66
N ALA A 81 -2.91 -2.91 4.70
CA ALA A 81 -3.56 -3.84 5.61
C ALA A 81 -3.29 -3.48 7.07
N SER A 82 -2.04 -3.17 7.43
CA SER A 82 -1.70 -2.71 8.78
C SER A 82 -2.43 -1.42 9.15
N ALA A 83 -2.51 -0.45 8.25
CA ALA A 83 -3.20 0.82 8.49
C ALA A 83 -4.70 0.62 8.74
N VAL A 84 -5.35 -0.27 7.99
CA VAL A 84 -6.74 -0.65 8.21
C VAL A 84 -6.91 -1.39 9.54
N MET A 85 -6.03 -2.34 9.86
CA MET A 85 -6.08 -3.10 11.13
C MET A 85 -5.88 -2.21 12.37
N LEU A 86 -5.06 -1.16 12.25
CA LEU A 86 -4.76 -0.21 13.32
C LEU A 86 -5.75 0.96 13.38
N MET A 87 -6.68 1.05 12.44
CA MET A 87 -7.68 2.12 12.43
C MET A 87 -8.53 2.03 13.71
N PRO A 88 -8.64 3.12 14.49
CA PRO A 88 -9.40 3.09 15.73
C PRO A 88 -10.88 2.97 15.41
N TYR A 89 -11.46 1.78 15.61
CA TYR A 89 -12.88 1.58 15.43
C TYR A 89 -13.64 2.26 16.59
N LYS A 90 -14.56 3.18 16.27
CA LYS A 90 -15.54 3.64 17.26
C LYS A 90 -16.41 2.44 17.63
N LYS A 91 -16.22 1.91 18.86
CA LYS A 91 -17.12 0.87 19.39
C LYS A 91 -18.55 1.40 19.28
N LYS A 92 -19.44 0.64 18.64
CA LYS A 92 -20.87 0.94 18.52
C LYS A 92 -21.51 0.84 19.92
N LYS A 93 -21.35 1.90 20.73
CA LYS A 93 -21.76 2.03 22.15
C LYS A 93 -21.33 0.84 23.03
N GLN A 94 -20.32 1.04 23.89
CA GLN A 94 -20.36 0.36 25.18
C GLN A 94 -21.65 0.85 25.86
N ARG A 95 -22.60 -0.07 26.03
CA ARG A 95 -23.72 0.14 26.95
C ARG A 95 -23.18 0.21 28.37
#